data_AF-A0AAX3NV16-F1
#
_entry.id   AF-A0AAX3NV16-F1
#
_cell.length_a   1.000
_cell.length_b   1.000
_cell.length_c   1.000
_cell.angle_alpha   90.00
_cell.angle_beta   90.00
_cell.angle_gamma   90.00
#
_symmetry.space_group_name_H-M   'P 1'
#
loop_
_entity.id
_entity.type
_entity.pdbx_description
1 polymer ?
#
loop_
_entity_poly.entity_id
_entity_poly.type
_entity_poly.pdbx_seq_one_letter_code
_entity_poly.pdbx_strand_id
1 'polypeptide(L)'
;MNIFSFEALGVEYEDGVRQLRSICGLAEWEHHKAWLAPTDILLTNHSVEELKKKIQLNILWIKINNAKDIALLELVTGCGRHKNDFPERIWEYSNITALYYLWSKINKETQPEDAYKALFGAVRVLMKLIGVLEALKIAHIQEKQEKKKMTARIKGGKAQNERYDNVKQEIVRQLKSKTVGKYATKQAAAEAISEEVWRFCEHLTAEINAENQKLPTYQQTRKAPGLVKDNLIRQMLDWSRKDDSVSDAFNRVVQPRKGGSSGRSQVEHGDCK
;
A
#
# COMPACT_ATOMS: atom_id res chain seq x y z
N MET A 1 44.24 19.63 9.56
CA MET A 1 44.52 18.89 8.31
C MET A 1 43.20 18.74 7.58
N ASN A 2 42.97 19.50 6.51
CA ASN A 2 41.73 19.41 5.73
C ASN A 2 41.86 18.20 4.80
N ILE A 3 41.00 17.19 4.98
CA ILE A 3 41.17 15.86 4.36
C ILE A 3 40.81 15.87 2.86
N PHE A 4 40.11 16.91 2.37
CA PHE A 4 39.70 17.03 0.97
C PHE A 4 39.91 18.45 0.43
N SER A 5 40.44 18.59 -0.79
CA SER A 5 40.56 19.88 -1.49
C SER A 5 39.20 20.35 -2.03
N PHE A 6 39.10 21.63 -2.40
CA PHE A 6 37.88 22.17 -3.03
C PHE A 6 37.55 21.43 -4.33
N GLU A 7 38.58 21.04 -5.11
CA GLU A 7 38.43 20.24 -6.32
C GLU A 7 37.86 18.85 -6.01
N ALA A 8 38.36 18.19 -4.97
CA ALA A 8 37.88 16.87 -4.56
C ALA A 8 36.39 16.90 -4.15
N LEU A 9 35.98 17.89 -3.35
CA LEU A 9 34.57 18.10 -3.01
C LEU A 9 33.72 18.46 -4.23
N GLY A 10 34.29 19.18 -5.19
CA GLY A 10 33.64 19.48 -6.45
C GLY A 10 33.32 18.21 -7.24
N VAL A 11 34.25 17.26 -7.31
CA VAL A 11 34.03 15.95 -7.95
C VAL A 11 32.93 15.17 -7.24
N GLU A 12 32.97 15.10 -5.91
CA GLU A 12 31.96 14.39 -5.11
C GLU A 12 30.55 14.99 -5.30
N TYR A 13 30.45 16.32 -5.36
CA TYR A 13 29.20 17.01 -5.67
C TYR A 13 28.66 16.63 -7.06
N GLU A 14 29.52 16.66 -8.09
CA GLU A 14 29.12 16.30 -9.46
C GLU A 14 28.70 14.83 -9.60
N ASP A 15 29.38 13.92 -8.88
CA ASP A 15 28.98 12.51 -8.83
C ASP A 15 27.63 12.34 -8.13
N GLY A 16 27.38 13.05 -7.03
CA GLY A 16 26.06 13.08 -6.38
C GLY A 16 24.96 13.64 -7.29
N VAL A 17 25.26 14.70 -8.05
CA VAL A 17 24.34 15.26 -9.05
C VAL A 17 24.04 14.24 -10.15
N ARG A 18 25.05 13.48 -10.61
CA ARG A 18 24.85 12.42 -11.60
C ARG A 18 23.93 11.31 -11.07
N GLN A 19 24.11 10.89 -9.82
CA GLN A 19 23.22 9.93 -9.17
C GLN A 19 21.79 10.46 -9.06
N LEU A 20 21.63 11.73 -8.64
CA LEU A 20 20.34 12.40 -8.57
C LEU A 20 19.65 12.40 -9.96
N ARG A 21 20.35 12.75 -11.04
CA ARG A 21 19.81 12.67 -12.42
C ARG A 21 19.33 11.26 -12.76
N SER A 22 20.11 10.24 -12.40
CA SER A 22 19.75 8.84 -12.69
C SER A 22 18.48 8.42 -11.96
N ILE A 23 18.27 8.87 -10.73
CA ILE A 23 17.07 8.57 -9.94
C ILE A 23 15.87 9.33 -10.52
N CYS A 24 16.01 10.64 -10.73
CA CYS A 24 14.94 11.51 -11.23
C CYS A 24 14.54 11.25 -12.69
N GLY A 25 15.45 10.68 -13.50
CA GLY A 25 15.21 10.33 -14.89
C GLY A 25 14.35 9.08 -15.10
N LEU A 26 13.96 8.37 -14.03
CA LEU A 26 13.06 7.22 -14.16
C LEU A 26 11.63 7.71 -14.43
N ALA A 27 10.94 7.05 -15.38
CA ALA A 27 9.58 7.41 -15.80
C ALA A 27 8.55 7.48 -14.66
N GLU A 28 8.80 6.78 -13.55
CA GLU A 28 7.98 6.82 -12.33
C GLU A 28 8.00 8.19 -11.61
N TRP A 29 8.92 9.09 -11.95
CA TRP A 29 9.05 10.42 -11.33
C TRP A 29 8.50 11.57 -12.17
N GLU A 30 7.95 11.32 -13.37
CA GLU A 30 7.46 12.39 -14.23
C GLU A 30 6.33 13.21 -13.61
N HIS A 31 5.48 12.59 -12.78
CA HIS A 31 4.41 13.27 -12.05
C HIS A 31 4.91 14.08 -10.83
N HIS A 32 6.17 13.91 -10.46
CA HIS A 32 6.81 14.54 -9.29
C HIS A 32 7.82 15.62 -9.67
N LYS A 33 7.87 16.02 -10.96
CA LYS A 33 8.77 17.06 -11.49
C LYS A 33 8.72 18.37 -10.69
N ALA A 34 7.56 18.75 -10.16
CA ALA A 34 7.41 19.95 -9.33
C ALA A 34 8.21 19.91 -8.02
N TRP A 35 8.36 18.73 -7.37
CA TRP A 35 9.17 18.57 -6.16
C TRP A 35 10.67 18.64 -6.47
N LEU A 36 11.02 18.29 -7.69
CA LEU A 36 12.38 18.26 -8.21
C LEU A 36 12.78 19.56 -8.93
N ALA A 37 11.89 20.55 -9.07
CA ALA A 37 12.19 21.80 -9.76
C ALA A 37 13.44 22.53 -9.20
N PRO A 38 13.72 22.56 -7.88
CA PRO A 38 14.96 23.14 -7.37
C PRO A 38 16.21 22.32 -7.75
N THR A 39 16.04 21.02 -8.03
CA THR A 39 17.12 20.17 -8.53
C THR A 39 17.54 20.56 -9.94
N ASP A 40 16.68 21.16 -10.77
CA ASP A 40 17.08 21.61 -12.11
C ASP A 40 18.27 22.59 -12.08
N ILE A 41 18.36 23.41 -11.03
CA ILE A 41 19.51 24.30 -10.77
C ILE A 41 20.79 23.51 -10.48
N LEU A 42 20.67 22.35 -9.84
CA LEU A 42 21.77 21.41 -9.58
C LEU A 42 22.12 20.58 -10.81
N LEU A 43 21.12 20.31 -11.65
CA LEU A 43 21.21 19.39 -12.77
C LEU A 43 21.57 20.09 -14.09
N THR A 44 21.75 21.41 -14.12
CA THR A 44 22.14 22.14 -15.34
C THR A 44 23.32 23.07 -15.08
N ASN A 45 24.23 23.16 -16.06
CA ASN A 45 25.34 24.10 -16.00
C ASN A 45 24.79 25.52 -16.20
N HIS A 46 25.17 26.43 -15.32
CA HIS A 46 24.81 27.84 -15.40
C HIS A 46 26.06 28.71 -15.28
N SER A 47 26.04 29.85 -15.95
CA SER A 47 27.01 30.91 -15.72
C SER A 47 26.88 31.48 -14.30
N VAL A 48 27.96 32.07 -13.77
CA VAL A 48 27.96 32.70 -12.44
C VAL A 48 26.88 33.81 -12.35
N GLU A 49 26.65 34.53 -13.44
CA GLU A 49 25.66 35.60 -13.56
C GLU A 49 24.21 35.07 -13.53
N GLU A 50 23.95 33.92 -14.15
CA GLU A 50 22.66 33.23 -14.04
C GLU A 50 22.43 32.68 -12.63
N LEU A 51 23.47 32.09 -12.02
CA LEU A 51 23.42 31.62 -10.64
C LEU A 51 23.12 32.78 -9.68
N LYS A 52 23.78 33.93 -9.83
CA LYS A 52 23.51 35.17 -9.04
C LYS A 52 22.04 35.60 -9.11
N LYS A 53 21.44 35.62 -10.30
CA LYS A 53 20.01 35.98 -10.49
C LYS A 53 19.08 34.98 -9.81
N LYS A 54 19.34 33.67 -9.98
CA LYS A 54 18.55 32.60 -9.36
C LYS A 54 18.65 32.61 -7.83
N ILE A 55 19.83 32.93 -7.29
CA ILE A 55 20.07 33.06 -5.85
C ILE A 55 19.35 34.28 -5.29
N GLN A 56 19.42 35.43 -5.95
CA GLN A 56 18.78 36.65 -5.47
C GLN A 56 17.28 36.44 -5.22
N LEU A 57 16.60 35.74 -6.13
CA LEU A 57 15.19 35.37 -5.95
C LEU A 57 14.96 34.51 -4.71
N ASN A 58 15.85 33.54 -4.44
CA ASN A 58 15.76 32.67 -3.26
C ASN A 58 16.19 33.38 -1.95
N ILE A 59 17.20 34.25 -2.00
CA ILE A 59 17.69 35.05 -0.86
C ILE A 59 16.65 36.08 -0.42
N LEU A 60 15.98 36.76 -1.36
CA LEU A 60 14.91 37.72 -1.07
C LEU A 60 13.75 37.07 -0.31
N TRP A 61 13.50 35.79 -0.55
CA TRP A 61 12.48 35.01 0.15
C TRP A 61 12.91 34.53 1.55
N ILE A 62 14.20 34.27 1.78
CA ILE A 62 14.68 33.53 2.98
C ILE A 62 15.59 34.37 3.91
N LYS A 63 15.97 35.61 3.52
CA LYS A 63 16.88 36.51 4.29
C LYS A 63 18.23 35.86 4.66
N ILE A 64 18.81 35.10 3.73
CA ILE A 64 20.12 34.45 3.90
C ILE A 64 21.24 35.42 3.50
N ASN A 65 22.14 35.74 4.43
CA ASN A 65 23.27 36.66 4.20
C ASN A 65 24.62 35.94 4.18
N ASN A 66 24.71 34.71 4.68
CA ASN A 66 25.95 33.94 4.73
C ASN A 66 25.69 32.42 4.86
N ALA A 67 26.76 31.61 4.79
CA ALA A 67 26.68 30.15 4.90
C ALA A 67 26.16 29.64 6.26
N LYS A 68 26.33 30.40 7.35
CA LYS A 68 25.77 30.04 8.67
C LYS A 68 24.25 30.18 8.70
N ASP A 69 23.69 31.14 7.97
CA ASP A 69 22.24 31.30 7.84
C ASP A 69 21.63 30.10 7.10
N ILE A 70 22.33 29.55 6.10
CA ILE A 70 21.93 28.31 5.41
C ILE A 70 21.99 27.11 6.38
N ALA A 71 23.02 27.02 7.22
CA ALA A 71 23.15 25.97 8.22
C ALA A 71 22.05 26.04 9.30
N LEU A 72 21.66 27.25 9.70
CA LEU A 72 20.55 27.47 10.61
C LEU A 72 19.21 27.06 9.97
N LEU A 73 19.00 27.39 8.70
CA LEU A 73 17.83 26.92 7.94
C LEU A 73 17.79 25.38 7.87
N GLU A 74 18.91 24.73 7.60
CA GLU A 74 19.01 23.26 7.60
C GLU A 74 18.67 22.65 8.98
N LEU A 75 19.10 23.31 10.07
CA LEU A 75 18.80 22.85 11.42
C LEU A 75 17.31 22.98 11.77
N VAL A 76 16.72 24.14 11.46
CA VAL A 76 15.29 24.43 11.72
C VAL A 76 14.40 23.53 10.89
N THR A 77 14.77 23.26 9.63
CA THR A 77 14.07 22.30 8.77
C THR A 77 14.16 20.87 9.32
N GLY A 78 15.25 20.48 9.96
CA GLY A 78 15.36 19.16 10.60
C GLY A 78 14.46 18.95 11.84
N CYS A 79 14.13 20.01 12.57
CA CYS A 79 13.41 19.94 13.86
C CYS A 79 11.89 19.97 13.67
N GLY A 80 11.20 18.88 14.03
CA GLY A 80 9.72 18.85 14.18
C GLY A 80 8.93 18.03 13.16
N ARG A 81 9.57 17.21 12.32
CA ARG A 81 8.88 16.56 11.19
C ARG A 81 8.41 15.13 11.41
N HIS A 82 7.26 14.82 10.83
CA HIS A 82 6.78 13.46 10.65
C HIS A 82 7.69 12.66 9.71
N LYS A 83 7.96 11.39 10.05
CA LYS A 83 8.91 10.52 9.35
C LYS A 83 8.60 10.26 7.87
N ASN A 84 7.39 10.57 7.40
CA ASN A 84 6.86 10.10 6.11
C ASN A 84 6.47 11.22 5.13
N ASP A 85 6.80 12.48 5.41
CA ASP A 85 6.54 13.58 4.46
C ASP A 85 7.68 13.68 3.43
N PHE A 86 7.63 12.82 2.43
CA PHE A 86 8.64 12.79 1.37
C PHE A 86 8.61 14.03 0.46
N PRO A 87 7.44 14.54 0.00
CA PRO A 87 7.36 15.70 -0.88
C PRO A 87 8.05 16.95 -0.32
N GLU A 88 7.75 17.32 0.92
CA GLU A 88 8.33 18.51 1.55
C GLU A 88 9.84 18.35 1.71
N ARG A 89 10.30 17.19 2.21
CA ARG A 89 11.74 16.91 2.39
C ARG A 89 12.53 16.96 1.09
N ILE A 90 11.97 16.41 0.02
CA ILE A 90 12.60 16.44 -1.31
C ILE A 90 12.75 17.89 -1.76
N TRP A 91 11.67 18.68 -1.69
CA TRP A 91 11.68 20.08 -2.09
C TRP A 91 12.72 20.89 -1.29
N GLU A 92 12.77 20.72 0.03
CA GLU A 92 13.65 21.52 0.90
C GLU A 92 15.11 21.11 0.81
N TYR A 93 15.43 19.82 0.82
CA TYR A 93 16.81 19.39 0.63
C TYR A 93 17.33 19.77 -0.75
N SER A 94 16.48 19.78 -1.78
CA SER A 94 16.84 20.30 -3.10
C SER A 94 17.18 21.79 -3.04
N ASN A 95 16.35 22.60 -2.38
CA ASN A 95 16.59 24.04 -2.22
C ASN A 95 17.84 24.35 -1.38
N ILE A 96 18.02 23.67 -0.25
CA ILE A 96 19.16 23.88 0.64
C ILE A 96 20.47 23.46 -0.07
N THR A 97 20.47 22.33 -0.78
CA THR A 97 21.61 21.90 -1.60
C THR A 97 21.95 22.96 -2.65
N ALA A 98 20.93 23.48 -3.34
CA ALA A 98 21.11 24.55 -4.32
C ALA A 98 21.74 25.78 -3.68
N LEU A 99 21.18 26.28 -2.58
CA LEU A 99 21.68 27.46 -1.88
C LEU A 99 23.15 27.32 -1.45
N TYR A 100 23.54 26.16 -0.91
CA TYR A 100 24.93 25.90 -0.54
C TYR A 100 25.88 25.88 -1.75
N TYR A 101 25.50 25.18 -2.82
CA TYR A 101 26.31 25.08 -4.04
C TYR A 101 26.51 26.46 -4.68
N LEU A 102 25.40 27.19 -4.80
CA LEU A 102 25.31 28.53 -5.33
C LEU A 102 26.19 29.52 -4.56
N TRP A 103 26.09 29.53 -3.23
CA TRP A 103 26.91 30.36 -2.35
C TRP A 103 28.40 30.04 -2.51
N SER A 104 28.73 28.76 -2.58
CA SER A 104 30.10 28.29 -2.79
C SER A 104 30.69 28.81 -4.10
N LYS A 105 29.97 28.65 -5.21
CA LYS A 105 30.46 29.05 -6.55
C LYS A 105 30.70 30.55 -6.66
N ILE A 106 29.82 31.38 -6.09
CA ILE A 106 29.96 32.84 -6.15
C ILE A 106 31.13 33.34 -5.32
N ASN A 107 31.35 32.75 -4.15
CA ASN A 107 32.31 33.27 -3.18
C ASN A 107 33.67 32.56 -3.23
N LYS A 108 33.90 31.68 -4.22
CA LYS A 108 35.14 30.90 -4.33
C LYS A 108 36.40 31.77 -4.31
N GLU A 109 36.37 32.91 -4.99
CA GLU A 109 37.52 33.82 -5.12
C GLU A 109 37.59 34.84 -3.98
N THR A 110 36.44 35.31 -3.49
CA THR A 110 36.35 36.40 -2.51
C THR A 110 36.38 35.90 -1.06
N GLN A 111 35.83 34.72 -0.77
CA GLN A 111 35.75 34.10 0.56
C GLN A 111 36.00 32.58 0.46
N PRO A 112 37.22 32.13 0.13
CA PRO A 112 37.51 30.74 -0.24
C PRO A 112 37.21 29.74 0.88
N GLU A 113 37.46 30.08 2.15
CA GLU A 113 37.18 29.19 3.28
C GLU A 113 35.68 28.97 3.50
N ASP A 114 34.88 30.03 3.38
CA ASP A 114 33.43 29.93 3.56
C ASP A 114 32.75 29.33 2.33
N ALA A 115 33.31 29.55 1.14
CA ALA A 115 32.92 28.84 -0.07
C ALA A 115 33.19 27.32 0.03
N TYR A 116 34.32 26.92 0.62
CA TYR A 116 34.62 25.50 0.88
C TYR A 116 33.61 24.88 1.86
N LYS A 117 33.33 25.54 2.99
CA LYS A 117 32.34 25.07 3.98
C LYS A 117 30.95 24.94 3.35
N ALA A 118 30.57 25.90 2.49
CA ALA A 118 29.31 25.85 1.77
C ALA A 118 29.26 24.66 0.79
N LEU A 119 30.35 24.38 0.05
CA LEU A 119 30.40 23.21 -0.84
C LEU A 119 30.24 21.89 -0.08
N PHE A 120 30.92 21.77 1.07
CA PHE A 120 30.75 20.62 1.95
C PHE A 120 29.31 20.47 2.46
N GLY A 121 28.68 21.59 2.82
CA GLY A 121 27.25 21.65 3.16
C GLY A 121 26.37 21.15 2.02
N ALA A 122 26.66 21.56 0.78
CA ALA A 122 25.93 21.12 -0.42
C ALA A 122 26.02 19.60 -0.58
N VAL A 123 27.23 19.02 -0.52
CA VAL A 123 27.44 17.57 -0.63
C VAL A 123 26.65 16.82 0.45
N ARG A 124 26.74 17.28 1.70
CA ARG A 124 26.03 16.64 2.82
C ARG A 124 24.52 16.60 2.62
N VAL A 125 23.92 17.72 2.21
CA VAL A 125 22.46 17.81 2.00
C VAL A 125 22.03 17.06 0.74
N LEU A 126 22.86 17.05 -0.30
CA LEU A 126 22.64 16.26 -1.51
C LEU A 126 22.55 14.76 -1.19
N MET A 127 23.45 14.24 -0.34
CA MET A 127 23.40 12.84 0.10
C MET A 127 22.11 12.52 0.88
N LYS A 128 21.62 13.46 1.71
CA LYS A 128 20.32 13.31 2.38
C LYS A 128 19.17 13.27 1.37
N LEU A 129 19.19 14.14 0.36
CA LEU A 129 18.18 14.16 -0.70
C LEU A 129 18.14 12.82 -1.46
N ILE A 130 19.29 12.30 -1.86
CA ILE A 130 19.41 10.99 -2.51
C ILE A 130 18.78 9.90 -1.64
N GLY A 131 19.15 9.83 -0.36
CA GLY A 131 18.60 8.84 0.57
C GLY A 131 17.07 8.94 0.74
N VAL A 132 16.50 10.15 0.74
CA VAL A 132 15.04 10.35 0.79
C VAL A 132 14.37 9.82 -0.47
N LEU A 133 14.93 10.07 -1.66
CA LEU A 133 14.40 9.57 -2.93
C LEU A 133 14.49 8.05 -3.04
N GLU A 134 15.59 7.45 -2.59
CA GLU A 134 15.75 5.99 -2.53
C GLU A 134 14.72 5.35 -1.58
N ALA A 135 14.52 5.92 -0.39
CA ALA A 135 13.52 5.45 0.54
C ALA A 135 12.09 5.53 -0.05
N LEU A 136 11.78 6.62 -0.76
CA LEU A 136 10.50 6.77 -1.45
C LEU A 136 10.30 5.72 -2.55
N LYS A 137 11.35 5.40 -3.30
CA LYS A 137 11.34 4.32 -4.31
C LYS A 137 11.03 2.97 -3.67
N ILE A 138 11.70 2.66 -2.56
CA ILE A 138 11.45 1.42 -1.80
C ILE A 138 9.99 1.35 -1.34
N ALA A 139 9.44 2.46 -0.82
CA ALA A 139 8.05 2.54 -0.39
C ALA A 139 7.07 2.28 -1.55
N HIS A 140 7.32 2.84 -2.74
CA HIS A 140 6.49 2.60 -3.93
C HIS A 140 6.52 1.13 -4.37
N ILE A 141 7.70 0.50 -4.35
CA ILE A 141 7.85 -0.93 -4.67
C ILE A 141 7.05 -1.78 -3.68
N GLN A 142 7.15 -1.48 -2.38
CA GLN A 142 6.41 -2.19 -1.33
C GLN A 142 4.90 -2.02 -1.51
N GLU A 143 4.40 -0.81 -1.75
CA GLU A 143 2.98 -0.56 -1.99
C GLU A 143 2.46 -1.36 -3.19
N LYS A 144 3.22 -1.39 -4.29
CA LYS A 144 2.87 -2.17 -5.48
C LYS A 144 2.83 -3.68 -5.20
N GLN A 145 3.76 -4.18 -4.38
CA GLN A 145 3.78 -5.59 -3.96
C GLN A 145 2.58 -5.91 -3.05
N GLU A 146 2.25 -5.04 -2.09
CA GLU A 146 1.10 -5.23 -1.21
C GLU A 146 -0.22 -5.18 -1.98
N LYS A 147 -0.38 -4.28 -2.94
CA LYS A 147 -1.53 -4.27 -3.86
C LYS A 147 -1.67 -5.60 -4.61
N LYS A 148 -0.56 -6.14 -5.13
CA LYS A 148 -0.55 -7.46 -5.80
C LYS A 148 -0.96 -8.58 -4.85
N LYS A 149 -0.42 -8.61 -3.62
CA LYS A 149 -0.78 -9.60 -2.60
C LYS A 149 -2.25 -9.50 -2.22
N MET A 150 -2.78 -8.28 -2.06
CA MET A 150 -4.19 -8.05 -1.75
C MET A 150 -5.10 -8.57 -2.86
N THR A 151 -4.81 -8.25 -4.12
CA THR A 151 -5.58 -8.78 -5.27
C THR A 151 -5.52 -10.30 -5.33
N ALA A 152 -4.34 -10.90 -5.12
CA ALA A 152 -4.19 -12.35 -5.07
C ALA A 152 -4.99 -12.97 -3.91
N ARG A 153 -5.00 -12.33 -2.73
CA ARG A 153 -5.77 -12.75 -1.56
C ARG A 153 -7.28 -12.71 -1.83
N ILE A 154 -7.79 -11.64 -2.43
CA ILE A 154 -9.20 -11.52 -2.81
C ILE A 154 -9.57 -12.62 -3.81
N LYS A 155 -8.76 -12.81 -4.87
CA LYS A 155 -9.01 -13.83 -5.89
C LYS A 155 -8.97 -15.24 -5.29
N GLY A 156 -8.00 -15.52 -4.41
CA GLY A 156 -7.88 -16.79 -3.69
C GLY A 156 -9.08 -17.04 -2.77
N GLY A 157 -9.51 -16.02 -2.02
CA GLY A 157 -10.70 -16.10 -1.17
C GLY A 157 -11.99 -16.36 -1.95
N LYS A 158 -12.17 -15.69 -3.10
CA LYS A 158 -13.31 -15.94 -3.99
C LYS A 158 -13.30 -17.37 -4.54
N ALA A 159 -12.15 -17.81 -5.08
CA ALA A 159 -12.00 -19.17 -5.60
C ALA A 159 -12.18 -20.24 -4.51
N GLN A 160 -11.83 -19.94 -3.25
CA GLN A 160 -12.11 -20.83 -2.13
C GLN A 160 -13.60 -20.87 -1.77
N ASN A 161 -14.28 -19.72 -1.77
CA ASN A 161 -15.72 -19.67 -1.50
C ASN A 161 -16.54 -20.42 -2.56
N GLU A 162 -16.17 -20.31 -3.84
CA GLU A 162 -16.78 -21.06 -4.95
C GLU A 162 -16.66 -22.58 -4.77
N ARG A 163 -15.56 -23.07 -4.16
CA ARG A 163 -15.42 -24.51 -3.85
C ARG A 163 -16.44 -25.00 -2.82
N TYR A 164 -16.95 -24.10 -1.98
CA TYR A 164 -17.96 -24.44 -0.97
C TYR A 164 -19.38 -24.44 -1.51
N ASP A 165 -19.63 -23.94 -2.72
CA ASP A 165 -21.01 -23.79 -3.23
C ASP A 165 -21.74 -25.14 -3.33
N ASN A 166 -21.07 -26.20 -3.78
CA ASN A 166 -21.64 -27.55 -3.79
C ASN A 166 -21.99 -28.04 -2.37
N VAL A 167 -21.14 -27.72 -1.38
CA VAL A 167 -21.38 -28.10 0.02
C VAL A 167 -22.55 -27.31 0.61
N LYS A 168 -22.66 -26.01 0.30
CA LYS A 168 -23.79 -25.17 0.71
C LYS A 168 -25.10 -25.65 0.10
N GLN A 169 -25.09 -26.01 -1.18
CA GLN A 169 -26.25 -26.61 -1.85
C GLN A 169 -26.65 -27.93 -1.20
N GLU A 170 -25.68 -28.78 -0.84
CA GLU A 170 -25.94 -30.02 -0.11
C GLU A 170 -26.56 -29.76 1.26
N ILE A 171 -26.06 -28.78 2.02
CA ILE A 171 -26.66 -28.36 3.30
C ILE A 171 -28.12 -27.96 3.09
N VAL A 172 -28.40 -27.12 2.10
CA VAL A 172 -29.76 -26.70 1.75
C VAL A 172 -30.63 -27.91 1.37
N ARG A 173 -30.11 -28.86 0.59
CA ARG A 173 -30.81 -30.09 0.20
C ARG A 173 -31.16 -30.94 1.42
N GLN A 174 -30.21 -31.17 2.31
CA GLN A 174 -30.39 -31.93 3.54
C GLN A 174 -31.45 -31.29 4.45
N LEU A 175 -31.38 -29.97 4.65
CA LEU A 175 -32.36 -29.24 5.46
C LEU A 175 -33.74 -29.19 4.81
N LYS A 176 -33.82 -29.10 3.48
CA LYS A 176 -35.11 -29.09 2.77
C LYS A 176 -35.93 -30.36 3.00
N SER A 177 -35.26 -31.49 3.19
CA SER A 177 -35.87 -32.79 3.49
C SER A 177 -36.43 -32.92 4.93
N LYS A 178 -36.10 -31.98 5.82
CA LYS A 178 -36.53 -32.01 7.22
C LYS A 178 -37.85 -31.26 7.42
N THR A 179 -38.61 -31.68 8.43
CA THR A 179 -39.86 -31.03 8.83
C THR A 179 -39.61 -29.58 9.28
N VAL A 180 -40.54 -28.68 8.93
CA VAL A 180 -40.53 -27.28 9.38
C VAL A 180 -40.58 -27.23 10.91
N GLY A 181 -39.74 -26.38 11.52
CA GLY A 181 -39.70 -26.23 12.98
C GLY A 181 -39.28 -27.48 13.76
N LYS A 182 -38.64 -28.47 13.11
CA LYS A 182 -38.20 -29.71 13.77
C LYS A 182 -37.19 -29.48 14.89
N TYR A 183 -36.31 -28.49 14.75
CA TYR A 183 -35.16 -28.30 15.64
C TYR A 183 -35.33 -27.07 16.53
N ALA A 184 -34.84 -27.12 17.77
CA ALA A 184 -34.89 -25.99 18.69
C ALA A 184 -33.90 -24.86 18.29
N THR A 185 -32.76 -25.22 17.69
CA THR A 185 -31.69 -24.27 17.34
C THR A 185 -31.03 -24.63 16.02
N LYS A 186 -30.34 -23.65 15.39
CA LYS A 186 -29.50 -23.90 14.21
C LYS A 186 -28.37 -24.88 14.51
N GLN A 187 -27.86 -24.89 15.75
CA GLN A 187 -26.85 -25.85 16.23
C GLN A 187 -27.36 -27.29 16.12
N ALA A 188 -28.54 -27.56 16.70
CA ALA A 188 -29.14 -28.89 16.68
C ALA A 188 -29.47 -29.35 15.24
N ALA A 189 -29.92 -28.43 14.39
CA ALA A 189 -30.12 -28.72 12.98
C ALA A 189 -28.82 -29.06 12.25
N ALA A 190 -27.72 -28.36 12.55
CA ALA A 190 -26.41 -28.59 11.93
C ALA A 190 -25.81 -29.93 12.35
N GLU A 191 -25.85 -30.26 13.64
CA GLU A 191 -25.45 -31.57 14.18
C GLU A 191 -26.25 -32.72 13.55
N ALA A 192 -27.55 -32.52 13.33
CA ALA A 192 -28.42 -33.55 12.77
C ALA A 192 -28.20 -33.85 11.28
N ILE A 193 -27.41 -33.04 10.56
CA ILE A 193 -27.08 -33.26 9.15
C ILE A 193 -25.57 -33.33 8.89
N SER A 194 -24.74 -33.18 9.93
CA SER A 194 -23.29 -33.02 9.74
C SER A 194 -22.64 -34.27 9.18
N GLU A 195 -23.12 -35.46 9.55
CA GLU A 195 -22.57 -36.72 9.05
C GLU A 195 -22.90 -36.93 7.57
N GLU A 196 -24.14 -36.64 7.14
CA GLU A 196 -24.51 -36.73 5.72
C GLU A 196 -23.76 -35.69 4.87
N VAL A 197 -23.64 -34.46 5.35
CA VAL A 197 -22.88 -33.40 4.66
C VAL A 197 -21.39 -33.77 4.60
N TRP A 198 -20.84 -34.40 5.65
CA TRP A 198 -19.45 -34.87 5.64
C TRP A 198 -19.23 -35.96 4.59
N ARG A 199 -20.11 -36.97 4.52
CA ARG A 199 -20.03 -38.03 3.49
C ARG A 199 -20.11 -37.46 2.08
N PHE A 200 -20.95 -36.45 1.86
CA PHE A 200 -20.97 -35.73 0.59
C PHE A 200 -19.61 -35.06 0.28
N CYS A 201 -19.00 -34.41 1.27
CA CYS A 201 -17.67 -33.81 1.10
C CYS A 201 -16.59 -34.84 0.76
N GLU A 202 -16.62 -36.02 1.39
CA GLU A 202 -15.71 -37.13 1.09
C GLU A 202 -15.89 -37.63 -0.34
N HIS A 203 -17.14 -37.89 -0.75
CA HIS A 203 -17.46 -38.32 -2.11
C HIS A 203 -17.01 -37.30 -3.15
N LEU A 204 -17.34 -36.02 -2.94
CA LEU A 204 -16.95 -34.94 -3.85
C LEU A 204 -15.43 -34.80 -3.95
N THR A 205 -14.71 -34.99 -2.84
CA THR A 205 -13.24 -34.95 -2.83
C THR A 205 -12.67 -36.13 -3.62
N ALA A 206 -13.21 -37.33 -3.45
CA ALA A 206 -12.79 -38.50 -4.21
C ALA A 206 -13.05 -38.34 -5.72
N GLU A 207 -14.23 -37.83 -6.10
CA GLU A 207 -14.60 -37.51 -7.49
C GLU A 207 -13.59 -36.55 -8.13
N ILE A 208 -13.32 -35.40 -7.48
CA ILE A 208 -12.39 -34.39 -8.00
C ILE A 208 -10.97 -34.94 -8.09
N ASN A 209 -10.54 -35.76 -7.13
CA ASN A 209 -9.21 -36.37 -7.17
C ASN A 209 -9.07 -37.37 -8.32
N ALA A 210 -10.10 -38.18 -8.56
CA ALA A 210 -10.13 -39.13 -9.68
C ALA A 210 -10.16 -38.43 -11.04
N GLU A 211 -10.85 -37.30 -11.17
CA GLU A 211 -10.81 -36.42 -12.35
C GLU A 211 -9.40 -35.86 -12.55
N ASN A 212 -8.80 -35.29 -11.50
CA ASN A 212 -7.50 -34.63 -11.58
C ASN A 212 -6.34 -35.59 -11.85
N GLN A 213 -6.41 -36.85 -11.39
CA GLN A 213 -5.40 -37.86 -11.68
C GLN A 213 -5.26 -38.18 -13.18
N LYS A 214 -6.31 -37.93 -13.97
CA LYS A 214 -6.30 -38.15 -15.43
C LYS A 214 -5.68 -36.99 -16.21
N LEU A 215 -5.37 -35.88 -15.54
CA LEU A 215 -4.94 -34.63 -16.16
C LEU A 215 -3.54 -34.22 -15.66
N PRO A 216 -2.68 -33.69 -16.55
CA PRO A 216 -1.48 -32.99 -16.12
C PRO A 216 -1.79 -31.85 -15.15
N THR A 217 -0.92 -31.59 -14.18
CA THR A 217 -1.15 -30.61 -13.09
C THR A 217 -1.60 -29.23 -13.56
N TYR A 218 -1.09 -28.75 -14.70
CA TYR A 218 -1.43 -27.43 -15.25
C TYR A 218 -2.86 -27.35 -15.85
N GLN A 219 -3.51 -28.49 -16.08
CA GLN A 219 -4.89 -28.59 -16.59
C GLN A 219 -5.92 -28.86 -15.47
N GLN A 220 -5.47 -29.08 -14.23
CA GLN A 220 -6.34 -29.38 -13.08
C GLN A 220 -7.02 -28.11 -12.54
N THR A 221 -8.17 -27.75 -13.11
CA THR A 221 -8.92 -26.53 -12.76
C THR A 221 -9.81 -26.69 -11.53
N ARG A 222 -10.39 -27.88 -11.31
CA ARG A 222 -11.30 -28.16 -10.18
C ARG A 222 -10.50 -28.59 -8.96
N LYS A 223 -10.85 -28.04 -7.78
CA LYS A 223 -10.19 -28.32 -6.51
C LYS A 223 -11.22 -28.71 -5.45
N ALA A 224 -10.86 -29.68 -4.61
CA ALA A 224 -11.71 -30.14 -3.52
C ALA A 224 -12.02 -29.01 -2.50
N PRO A 225 -13.14 -29.09 -1.77
CA PRO A 225 -13.52 -28.09 -0.77
C PRO A 225 -12.48 -27.91 0.34
N GLY A 226 -11.75 -28.97 0.73
CA GLY A 226 -10.70 -28.91 1.76
C GLY A 226 -11.24 -28.58 3.15
N LEU A 227 -12.45 -29.05 3.48
CA LEU A 227 -13.04 -28.91 4.82
C LEU A 227 -12.44 -29.94 5.78
N VAL A 228 -12.41 -29.60 7.06
CA VAL A 228 -12.00 -30.50 8.16
C VAL A 228 -13.26 -30.92 8.92
N LYS A 229 -13.42 -32.22 9.20
CA LYS A 229 -14.64 -32.79 9.80
C LYS A 229 -15.05 -32.06 11.07
N ASP A 230 -14.11 -31.89 11.99
CA ASP A 230 -14.34 -31.26 13.30
C ASP A 230 -14.77 -29.79 13.20
N ASN A 231 -14.46 -29.13 12.09
CA ASN A 231 -14.80 -27.73 11.84
C ASN A 231 -16.09 -27.56 11.02
N LEU A 232 -16.69 -28.65 10.54
CA LEU A 232 -17.82 -28.59 9.61
C LEU A 232 -19.02 -27.88 10.22
N ILE A 233 -19.42 -28.25 11.44
CA ILE A 233 -20.57 -27.64 12.12
C ILE A 233 -20.36 -26.13 12.29
N ARG A 234 -19.17 -25.71 12.74
CA ARG A 234 -18.84 -24.28 12.88
C ARG A 234 -18.95 -23.55 11.54
N GLN A 235 -18.45 -24.15 10.45
CA GLN A 235 -18.55 -23.57 9.12
C GLN A 235 -20.00 -23.46 8.61
N MET A 236 -20.81 -24.50 8.84
CA MET A 236 -22.24 -24.47 8.49
C MET A 236 -22.97 -23.32 9.20
N LEU A 237 -22.67 -23.09 10.48
CA LEU A 237 -23.25 -22.00 11.24
C LEU A 237 -22.76 -20.64 10.77
N ASP A 238 -21.47 -20.52 10.42
CA ASP A 238 -20.94 -19.30 9.81
C ASP A 238 -21.62 -18.99 8.47
N TRP A 239 -21.84 -19.99 7.62
CA TRP A 239 -22.59 -19.82 6.38
C TRP A 239 -24.06 -19.48 6.64
N SER A 240 -24.69 -20.06 7.66
CA SER A 240 -26.07 -19.72 8.06
C SER A 240 -26.27 -18.26 8.49
N ARG A 241 -25.18 -17.49 8.68
CA ARG A 241 -25.16 -16.06 9.00
C ARG A 241 -24.80 -15.18 7.81
N LYS A 242 -24.13 -15.73 6.80
CA LYS A 242 -23.49 -14.97 5.70
C LYS A 242 -24.05 -15.28 4.32
N ASP A 243 -24.72 -16.41 4.17
CA ASP A 243 -25.26 -16.91 2.90
C ASP A 243 -26.77 -17.06 3.03
N ASP A 244 -27.53 -16.28 2.25
CA ASP A 244 -28.98 -16.17 2.36
C ASP A 244 -29.66 -17.53 2.14
N SER A 245 -29.19 -18.30 1.16
CA SER A 245 -29.77 -19.60 0.84
C SER A 245 -29.63 -20.61 1.97
N VAL A 246 -28.47 -20.61 2.63
CA VAL A 246 -28.19 -21.45 3.80
C VAL A 246 -28.95 -20.93 5.01
N SER A 247 -28.99 -19.62 5.22
CA SER A 247 -29.73 -18.97 6.31
C SER A 247 -31.22 -19.34 6.28
N ASP A 248 -31.86 -19.22 5.12
CA ASP A 248 -33.28 -19.53 4.92
C ASP A 248 -33.58 -21.01 5.17
N ALA A 249 -32.72 -21.91 4.67
CA ALA A 249 -32.86 -23.34 4.89
C ALA A 249 -32.79 -23.70 6.39
N PHE A 250 -31.88 -23.08 7.14
CA PHE A 250 -31.79 -23.25 8.59
C PHE A 250 -32.99 -22.64 9.32
N ASN A 251 -33.40 -21.43 8.97
CA ASN A 251 -34.51 -20.74 9.62
C ASN A 251 -35.83 -21.51 9.46
N ARG A 252 -36.05 -22.16 8.30
CA ARG A 252 -37.23 -22.98 8.04
C ARG A 252 -37.37 -24.17 9.01
N VAL A 253 -36.26 -24.83 9.33
CA VAL A 253 -36.30 -26.07 10.14
C VAL A 253 -36.19 -25.80 11.64
N VAL A 254 -35.89 -24.57 12.03
CA VAL A 254 -35.79 -24.16 13.43
C VAL A 254 -37.14 -23.63 13.92
N GLN A 255 -37.48 -23.95 15.18
CA GLN A 255 -38.71 -23.47 15.79
C GLN A 255 -38.74 -21.93 15.81
N PRO A 256 -39.86 -21.31 15.40
CA PRO A 256 -40.01 -19.87 15.53
C PRO A 256 -39.89 -19.50 17.00
N ARG A 257 -39.12 -18.44 17.29
CA ARG A 257 -39.01 -17.91 18.65
C ARG A 257 -40.40 -17.53 19.14
N LYS A 258 -40.89 -18.20 20.19
CA LYS A 258 -42.11 -17.80 20.89
C LYS A 258 -41.87 -16.41 21.50
N GLY A 259 -42.39 -15.36 20.87
CA GLY A 259 -42.35 -13.99 21.40
C GLY A 259 -41.89 -12.86 20.46
N GLY A 260 -41.56 -13.13 19.18
CA GLY A 260 -41.24 -12.06 18.22
C GLY A 260 -42.40 -11.80 17.27
N SER A 261 -43.25 -10.81 17.60
CA SER A 261 -44.26 -10.32 16.67
C SER A 261 -43.59 -9.85 15.36
N SER A 262 -44.23 -10.26 14.25
CA SER A 262 -44.00 -9.78 12.89
C SER A 262 -44.09 -8.25 12.83
N GLY A 263 -42.95 -7.59 12.70
CA GLY A 263 -42.83 -6.18 12.34
C GLY A 263 -42.32 -6.01 10.91
N ARG A 264 -43.05 -6.54 9.92
CA ARG A 264 -42.90 -6.12 8.52
C ARG A 264 -44.13 -5.30 8.16
N SER A 265 -44.14 -4.03 8.58
CA SER A 265 -45.13 -3.06 8.14
C SER A 265 -45.10 -2.98 6.61
N GLN A 266 -46.19 -3.38 5.97
CA GLN A 266 -46.48 -2.97 4.61
C GLN A 266 -46.63 -1.44 4.64
N VAL A 267 -45.77 -0.76 3.90
CA VAL A 267 -45.96 0.66 3.59
C VAL A 267 -47.02 0.69 2.49
N GLU A 268 -48.27 0.96 2.87
CA GLU A 268 -49.28 1.39 1.92
C GLU A 268 -48.91 2.81 1.45
N HIS A 269 -48.61 2.92 0.16
CA HIS A 269 -48.54 4.21 -0.52
C HIS A 269 -49.97 4.77 -0.60
N GLY A 270 -50.29 5.68 0.32
CA GLY A 270 -51.44 6.57 0.21
C GLY A 270 -51.08 7.77 -0.65
N ASP A 271 -51.70 7.85 -1.82
CA ASP A 271 -51.74 9.02 -2.70
C ASP A 271 -52.22 10.26 -1.93
N CYS A 272 -51.43 11.34 -1.97
CA CYS A 272 -51.88 12.66 -1.53
C CYS A 272 -52.56 13.38 -2.70
N LYS A 273 -53.83 13.75 -2.50
CA LYS A 273 -54.46 14.90 -3.16
C LYS A 273 -54.14 16.18 -2.40
#